data_AF-A0A1Q2MHA3-F1
#
_entry.id   AF-A0A1Q2MHA3-F1
#
_cell.length_a   1.000
_cell.length_b   1.000
_cell.length_c   1.000
_cell.angle_alpha   90.00
_cell.angle_beta   90.00
_cell.angle_gamma   90.00
#
_symmetry.space_group_name_H-M   'P 1'
#
loop_
_entity.id
_entity.type
_entity.pdbx_description
1 polymer ?
#
loop_
_entity_poly.entity_id
_entity_poly.type
_entity_poly.pdbx_seq_one_letter_code
_entity_poly.pdbx_strand_id
1 'polypeptide(L)'
;MDENQNTEQVESPRGDGETQKLKTENELLRSLAAEGVSDLESALAVAVKRIADTPEAKPGDVVGQLKRDKAYLFAKPALLTPKTSGEKYSYASAGGSAAIENAAKTARLSGSIKAVAEYMRLRRKNSI
;
A
#
# COMPACT_ATOMS: atom_id res chain seq x y z
N MET A 1 -19.73 3.25 -69.10
CA MET A 1 -20.10 2.42 -67.94
C MET A 1 -18.94 2.54 -67.00
N ASP A 2 -19.07 3.56 -66.17
CA ASP A 2 -18.07 4.10 -65.26
C ASP A 2 -18.30 3.44 -63.90
N GLU A 3 -17.34 2.64 -63.45
CA GLU A 3 -17.30 2.22 -62.05
C GLU A 3 -15.88 2.47 -61.54
N ASN A 4 -15.60 3.76 -61.32
CA ASN A 4 -14.46 4.21 -60.55
C ASN A 4 -14.75 3.89 -59.08
N GLN A 5 -14.19 2.79 -58.60
CA GLN A 5 -14.21 2.41 -57.18
C GLN A 5 -13.27 3.36 -56.41
N ASN A 6 -13.75 4.58 -56.17
CA ASN A 6 -13.19 5.50 -55.19
C ASN A 6 -13.55 4.95 -53.80
N THR A 7 -12.75 4.00 -53.32
CA THR A 7 -12.68 3.66 -51.90
C THR A 7 -12.03 4.83 -51.18
N GLU A 8 -12.83 5.87 -50.93
CA GLU A 8 -12.59 6.78 -49.82
C GLU A 8 -12.61 5.96 -48.53
N GLN A 9 -11.45 5.42 -48.19
CA GLN A 9 -11.13 5.00 -46.85
C GLN A 9 -11.27 6.25 -45.99
N VAL A 10 -12.39 6.31 -45.29
CA VAL A 10 -12.66 7.29 -44.25
C VAL A 10 -11.62 7.05 -43.16
N GLU A 11 -10.48 7.75 -43.24
CA GLU A 11 -9.57 7.92 -42.13
C GLU A 11 -10.39 8.49 -40.97
N SER A 12 -10.73 7.62 -40.02
CA SER A 12 -11.44 8.03 -38.82
C SER A 12 -10.49 8.90 -37.98
N PRO A 13 -10.80 10.18 -37.71
CA PRO A 13 -9.96 11.07 -36.90
C PRO A 13 -9.94 10.71 -35.40
N ARG A 14 -10.39 9.50 -35.04
CA ARG A 14 -10.40 8.98 -33.66
C ARG A 14 -9.09 8.27 -33.28
N GLY A 15 -8.24 7.91 -34.24
CA GLY A 15 -6.97 7.21 -33.97
C GLY A 15 -5.90 8.10 -33.33
N ASP A 16 -5.89 9.39 -33.63
CA ASP A 16 -4.81 10.29 -33.21
C ASP A 16 -4.87 10.58 -31.70
N GLY A 17 -6.08 10.78 -31.16
CA GLY A 17 -6.26 11.01 -29.72
C GLY A 17 -5.90 9.78 -28.87
N GLU A 18 -6.28 8.59 -29.33
CA GLU A 18 -5.98 7.35 -28.61
C GLU A 18 -4.49 7.01 -28.66
N THR A 19 -3.83 7.22 -29.80
CA THR A 19 -2.39 7.01 -29.92
C THR A 19 -1.58 7.99 -29.07
N GLN A 20 -2.01 9.25 -28.96
CA GLN A 20 -1.37 10.23 -28.07
C GLN A 20 -1.55 9.86 -26.59
N LYS A 21 -2.76 9.47 -26.17
CA LYS A 21 -3.01 9.00 -24.81
C LYS A 21 -2.12 7.79 -24.46
N LEU A 22 -2.07 6.80 -25.34
CA LEU A 22 -1.26 5.59 -25.14
C LEU A 22 0.25 5.90 -25.05
N LYS A 23 0.74 6.89 -25.81
CA LYS A 23 2.13 7.36 -25.72
C LYS A 23 2.41 8.01 -24.37
N THR A 24 1.55 8.93 -23.92
CA THR A 24 1.71 9.59 -22.61
C THR A 24 1.67 8.59 -21.45
N GLU A 25 0.79 7.59 -21.54
CA GLU A 25 0.63 6.55 -20.52
C GLU A 25 1.86 5.63 -20.46
N ASN A 26 2.45 5.27 -21.61
CA ASN A 26 3.71 4.53 -21.68
C ASN A 26 4.89 5.33 -21.11
N GLU A 27 4.97 6.63 -21.40
CA GLU A 27 6.04 7.49 -20.90
C GLU A 27 5.97 7.64 -19.38
N LEU A 28 4.76 7.79 -18.84
CA LEU A 28 4.51 7.77 -17.40
C LEU A 28 4.91 6.43 -16.78
N LEU A 29 4.49 5.31 -17.35
CA LEU A 29 4.85 3.97 -16.88
C LEU A 29 6.37 3.80 -16.80
N ARG A 30 7.10 4.19 -17.85
CA ARG A 30 8.56 4.10 -17.89
C ARG A 30 9.22 4.98 -16.83
N SER A 31 8.69 6.19 -16.62
CA SER A 31 9.21 7.15 -15.63
C SER A 31 8.95 6.65 -14.19
N LEU A 32 7.75 6.15 -13.91
CA LEU A 32 7.38 5.57 -12.61
C LEU A 32 8.19 4.31 -12.29
N ALA A 33 8.40 3.44 -13.28
CA ALA A 33 9.23 2.24 -13.12
C ALA A 33 10.70 2.60 -12.84
N ALA A 34 11.25 3.60 -13.53
CA ALA A 34 12.62 4.07 -13.33
C ALA A 34 12.84 4.66 -11.91
N GLU A 35 11.82 5.29 -11.34
CA GLU A 35 11.85 5.87 -9.99
C GLU A 35 11.60 4.84 -8.87
N GLY A 36 11.37 3.57 -9.19
CA GLY A 36 11.28 2.48 -8.22
C GLY A 36 9.98 2.48 -7.40
N VAL A 37 8.87 2.85 -8.03
CA VAL A 37 7.53 2.80 -7.44
C VAL A 37 7.20 1.40 -6.88
N SER A 38 6.64 1.35 -5.67
CA SER A 38 6.25 0.10 -5.01
C SER A 38 4.95 -0.48 -5.55
N ASP A 39 4.02 0.38 -5.98
CA ASP A 39 2.75 0.02 -6.60
C ASP A 39 2.56 0.84 -7.89
N LEU A 40 2.95 0.21 -9.01
CA LEU A 40 3.00 0.84 -10.32
C LEU A 40 1.61 1.21 -10.84
N GLU A 41 0.62 0.35 -10.62
CA GLU A 41 -0.76 0.55 -11.11
C GLU A 41 -1.43 1.71 -10.37
N SER A 42 -1.32 1.74 -9.04
CA SER A 42 -1.85 2.85 -8.24
C SER A 42 -1.16 4.17 -8.58
N ALA A 43 0.16 4.16 -8.77
CA ALA A 43 0.90 5.37 -9.14
C ALA A 43 0.53 5.86 -10.55
N LEU A 44 0.34 4.94 -11.51
CA LEU A 44 -0.11 5.27 -12.85
C LEU A 44 -1.50 5.90 -12.84
N ALA A 45 -2.45 5.30 -12.13
CA ALA A 45 -3.82 5.83 -12.03
C ALA A 45 -3.83 7.28 -11.48
N VAL A 46 -3.01 7.55 -10.47
CA VAL A 46 -2.87 8.91 -9.92
C VAL A 46 -2.17 9.85 -10.91
N ALA A 47 -1.12 9.39 -11.59
CA ALA A 47 -0.38 10.20 -12.55
C ALA A 47 -1.23 10.57 -13.77
N VAL A 48 -1.99 9.62 -14.32
CA VAL A 48 -2.93 9.84 -15.44
C VAL A 48 -4.00 10.86 -15.05
N LYS A 49 -4.60 10.72 -13.86
CA LYS A 49 -5.56 11.70 -13.35
C LYS A 49 -4.94 13.09 -13.24
N ARG A 50 -3.70 13.18 -12.76
CA ARG A 50 -3.00 14.46 -12.58
C ARG A 50 -2.62 15.13 -13.90
N ILE A 51 -2.25 14.37 -14.93
CA ILE A 51 -2.06 14.91 -16.29
C ILE A 51 -3.39 15.40 -16.85
N ALA A 52 -4.49 14.68 -16.63
CA ALA A 52 -5.82 15.14 -17.07
C ALA A 52 -6.24 16.45 -16.38
N ASP A 53 -5.91 16.61 -15.08
CA ASP A 53 -6.18 17.84 -14.32
C ASP A 53 -5.18 18.97 -14.66
N THR A 54 -4.00 18.65 -15.19
CA THR A 54 -2.94 19.62 -15.54
C THR A 54 -2.28 19.25 -16.88
N PRO A 55 -2.94 19.56 -18.02
CA PRO A 55 -2.52 19.08 -19.34
C PRO A 55 -1.17 19.63 -19.84
N GLU A 56 -0.68 20.74 -19.25
CA GLU A 56 0.64 21.29 -19.57
C GLU A 56 1.79 20.65 -18.78
N ALA A 57 1.49 19.81 -17.78
CA ALA A 57 2.50 19.19 -16.94
C ALA A 57 3.22 18.06 -17.70
N LYS A 58 4.56 18.08 -17.70
CA LYS A 58 5.35 17.00 -18.29
C LYS A 58 5.28 15.74 -17.42
N PRO A 59 5.32 14.55 -18.03
CA PRO A 59 5.29 13.27 -17.30
C PRO A 59 6.31 13.19 -16.16
N GLY A 60 7.54 13.66 -16.39
CA GLY A 60 8.60 13.68 -15.36
C GLY A 60 8.31 14.61 -14.18
N ASP A 61 7.69 15.78 -14.44
CA ASP A 61 7.32 16.73 -13.38
C ASP A 61 6.20 16.17 -12.50
N VAL A 62 5.25 15.47 -13.12
CA VAL A 62 4.16 14.76 -12.42
C VAL A 62 4.73 13.68 -11.51
N VAL A 63 5.68 12.88 -11.99
CA VAL A 63 6.34 11.85 -11.18
C VAL A 63 7.12 12.48 -10.01
N GLY A 64 7.86 13.56 -10.26
CA GLY A 64 8.60 14.28 -9.22
C GLY A 64 7.70 14.92 -8.15
N GLN A 65 6.53 15.44 -8.55
CA GLN A 65 5.50 15.90 -7.61
C GLN A 65 4.89 14.73 -6.84
N LEU A 66 4.57 13.62 -7.53
CA LEU A 66 4.00 12.44 -6.91
C LEU A 66 4.93 11.86 -5.84
N LYS A 67 6.25 11.90 -6.08
CA LYS A 67 7.26 11.47 -5.11
C LYS A 67 7.29 12.34 -3.86
N ARG A 68 7.04 13.65 -4.00
CA ARG A 68 6.96 14.60 -2.87
C ARG A 68 5.64 14.46 -2.10
N ASP A 69 4.52 14.42 -2.79
CA ASP A 69 3.19 14.43 -2.18
C ASP A 69 2.78 13.05 -1.66
N LYS A 70 3.22 11.99 -2.33
CA LYS A 70 2.84 10.60 -2.11
C LYS A 70 4.05 9.69 -2.03
N ALA A 71 5.02 10.07 -1.21
CA ALA A 71 6.25 9.30 -0.99
C ALA A 71 6.00 7.82 -0.65
N TYR A 72 4.87 7.49 -0.04
CA TYR A 72 4.47 6.12 0.28
C TYR A 72 4.28 5.21 -0.96
N LEU A 73 4.04 5.78 -2.15
CA LEU A 73 3.97 5.03 -3.42
C LEU A 73 5.36 4.66 -3.97
N PHE A 74 6.42 5.31 -3.48
CA PHE A 74 7.80 5.12 -3.90
C PHE A 74 8.64 4.44 -2.81
N ALA A 75 8.14 4.43 -1.58
CA ALA A 75 8.73 3.66 -0.51
C ALA A 75 8.49 2.18 -0.83
N LYS A 76 9.56 1.40 -0.98
CA LYS A 76 9.45 -0.06 -0.84
C LYS A 76 8.64 -0.33 0.43
N PRO A 77 7.64 -1.23 0.40
CA PRO A 77 7.01 -1.63 1.64
C PRO A 77 8.17 -2.02 2.54
N ALA A 78 8.37 -1.27 3.63
CA ALA A 78 9.26 -1.72 4.68
C ALA A 78 8.74 -3.11 4.94
N LEU A 79 9.52 -4.14 4.59
CA LEU A 79 9.23 -5.49 4.96
C LEU A 79 9.04 -5.36 6.45
N LEU A 80 7.78 -5.31 6.88
CA LEU A 80 7.40 -5.53 8.25
C LEU A 80 8.05 -6.87 8.46
N THR A 81 9.22 -6.85 9.12
CA THR A 81 9.87 -8.04 9.59
C THR A 81 8.73 -8.88 10.13
N PRO A 82 8.55 -10.14 9.74
CA PRO A 82 7.52 -10.97 10.33
C PRO A 82 7.94 -11.24 11.78
N LYS A 83 7.80 -10.22 12.63
CA LYS A 83 7.59 -10.33 14.04
C LYS A 83 6.12 -10.65 14.15
N THR A 84 5.80 -11.90 13.89
CA THR A 84 4.69 -12.59 14.55
C THR A 84 5.00 -12.69 16.04
N SER A 85 5.16 -11.54 16.69
CA SER A 85 5.17 -11.40 18.14
C SER A 85 3.99 -10.51 18.43
N GLY A 86 2.94 -11.14 18.96
CA GLY A 86 1.61 -10.60 19.12
C GLY A 86 1.59 -9.11 19.49
N GLU A 87 0.82 -8.39 18.70
CA GLU A 87 0.34 -7.05 18.99
C GLU A 87 -0.32 -7.07 20.37
N LYS A 88 0.45 -6.68 21.39
CA LYS A 88 -0.14 -6.30 22.66
C LYS A 88 -0.61 -4.87 22.51
N TYR A 89 -1.84 -4.70 22.06
CA TYR A 89 -2.66 -3.61 22.56
C TYR A 89 -2.70 -3.75 24.09
N SER A 90 -1.81 -3.07 24.79
CA SER A 90 -2.02 -2.77 26.20
C SER A 90 -2.27 -1.28 26.26
N TYR A 91 -3.55 -0.95 26.17
CA TYR A 91 -4.10 0.16 26.93
C TYR A 91 -3.46 0.11 28.32
N ALA A 92 -2.67 1.13 28.60
CA ALA A 92 -2.24 1.46 29.94
C ALA A 92 -3.50 1.69 30.78
N SER A 93 -3.98 0.64 31.42
CA SER A 93 -4.85 0.73 32.59
C SER A 93 -4.48 -0.41 33.52
N ALA A 94 -4.12 -0.02 34.76
CA ALA A 94 -3.75 -0.85 35.90
C ALA A 94 -2.42 -1.63 35.79
N GLY A 95 -1.44 -1.22 36.60
CA GLY A 95 -0.08 -1.78 36.71
C GLY A 95 0.01 -3.20 37.30
N GLY A 96 -0.76 -4.15 36.78
CA GLY A 96 -0.78 -5.57 37.19
C GLY A 96 -0.63 -6.58 36.05
N SER A 97 -0.63 -6.13 34.79
CA SER A 97 -0.69 -7.02 33.61
C SER A 97 0.60 -7.84 33.39
N ALA A 98 1.78 -7.25 33.62
CA ALA A 98 3.05 -7.94 33.41
C ALA A 98 3.28 -9.09 34.40
N ALA A 99 2.88 -8.94 35.66
CA ALA A 99 3.00 -9.98 36.68
C ALA A 99 2.06 -11.17 36.39
N ILE A 100 0.84 -10.90 35.92
CA ILE A 100 -0.10 -11.94 35.48
C ILE A 100 0.45 -12.70 34.29
N GLU A 101 1.03 -12.00 33.31
CA GLU A 101 1.57 -12.63 32.11
C GLU A 101 2.74 -13.56 32.42
N ASN A 102 3.64 -13.15 33.31
CA ASN A 102 4.76 -13.99 33.72
C ASN A 102 4.29 -15.23 34.49
N ALA A 103 3.32 -15.08 35.41
CA ALA A 103 2.73 -16.22 36.11
C ALA A 103 1.99 -17.18 35.14
N ALA A 104 1.33 -16.64 34.11
CA ALA A 104 0.68 -17.45 33.08
C ALA A 104 1.68 -18.29 32.29
N LYS A 105 2.82 -17.69 31.90
CA LYS A 105 3.90 -18.39 31.21
C LYS A 105 4.48 -19.49 32.09
N THR A 106 4.77 -19.20 33.35
CA THR A 106 5.31 -20.19 34.29
C THR A 106 4.33 -21.33 34.55
N ALA A 107 3.03 -21.05 34.70
CA ALA A 107 2.01 -22.09 34.84
C ALA A 107 1.94 -22.99 33.61
N ARG A 108 2.02 -22.40 32.40
CA ARG A 108 2.00 -23.14 31.14
C ARG A 108 3.25 -24.02 30.95
N LEU A 109 4.42 -23.49 31.31
CA LEU A 109 5.70 -24.19 31.13
C LEU A 109 5.96 -25.25 32.20
N SER A 110 5.63 -24.95 33.46
CA SER A 110 5.91 -25.86 34.58
C SER A 110 4.83 -26.92 34.79
N GLY A 111 3.59 -26.70 34.34
CA GLY A 111 2.45 -27.59 34.58
C GLY A 111 2.11 -27.80 36.06
N SER A 112 2.73 -27.04 36.97
CA SER A 112 2.61 -27.21 38.41
C SER A 112 1.35 -26.53 38.95
N ILE A 113 0.61 -27.24 39.80
CA ILE A 113 -0.61 -26.73 40.47
C ILE A 113 -0.31 -25.43 41.24
N LYS A 114 0.88 -25.31 41.85
CA LYS A 114 1.29 -24.09 42.56
C LYS A 114 1.38 -22.88 41.64
N ALA A 115 1.98 -23.06 40.46
CA ALA A 115 2.11 -21.99 39.46
C ALA A 115 0.75 -21.58 38.87
N VAL A 116 -0.14 -22.55 38.64
CA VAL A 116 -1.53 -22.28 38.21
C VAL A 116 -2.30 -21.49 39.28
N ALA A 117 -2.18 -21.90 40.55
CA ALA A 117 -2.85 -21.21 41.66
C ALA A 117 -2.37 -19.76 41.81
N GLU A 118 -1.07 -19.51 41.63
CA GLU A 118 -0.50 -18.17 41.67
C GLU A 118 -1.02 -17.26 40.55
N TYR A 119 -1.06 -17.78 39.32
CA TYR A 119 -1.66 -17.08 38.18
C TYR A 119 -3.14 -16.73 38.45
N MET A 120 -3.94 -17.70 38.93
CA MET A 120 -5.36 -17.46 39.23
C MET A 120 -5.58 -16.46 40.38
N ARG A 121 -4.67 -16.40 41.34
CA ARG A 121 -4.69 -15.38 42.40
C ARG A 121 -4.43 -13.98 41.84
N LEU A 122 -3.40 -13.83 41.01
CA LEU A 122 -3.06 -12.55 40.38
C LEU A 122 -4.16 -12.08 39.43
N ARG A 123 -4.77 -13.00 38.68
CA ARG A 123 -5.91 -12.70 37.79
C ARG A 123 -7.12 -12.17 38.55
N ARG A 124 -7.48 -12.80 39.68
CA ARG A 124 -8.59 -12.34 40.54
C ARG A 124 -8.32 -10.97 41.16
N LYS A 125 -7.09 -10.71 41.62
CA LYS A 125 -6.71 -9.45 42.26
C LYS A 125 -6.81 -8.24 41.32
N ASN A 126 -6.59 -8.44 40.01
CA ASN A 126 -6.63 -7.37 39.00
C ASN A 126 -7.94 -7.37 38.18
N SER A 127 -8.97 -8.08 38.64
CA SER A 127 -10.28 -8.15 37.99
C SER A 127 -11.34 -7.25 38.67
N ILE A 128 -10.90 -6.32 39.52
CA ILE A 128 -11.72 -5.35 40.28
C ILE A 128 -11.26 -3.95 39.91
#